data_AF-A0A383F594-F1
#
_entry.id   AF-A0A383F594-F1
#
_cell.length_a   1.000
_cell.length_b   1.000
_cell.length_c   1.000
_cell.angle_alpha   90.00
_cell.angle_beta   90.00
_cell.angle_gamma   90.00
#
_symmetry.space_group_name_H-M   'P 1'
#
loop_
_entity.id
_entity.type
_entity.pdbx_description
1 polymer ?
#
loop_
_entity_poly.entity_id
_entity_poly.type
_entity_poly.pdbx_seq_one_letter_code
_entity_poly.pdbx_strand_id
1 'polypeptide(L)'
;MVDKEYIKHIKKLEPEAWLPEDIQIAINTFIQSAIMVEENDLDYIPSEYVIKLLDTIKKHKEYNSLYLELVEILLPELKQVAAEELDENTKRSI
;
A
#
# COMPACT_ATOMS: atom_id res chain seq x y z
N MET A 1 12.05 2.55 14.21
CA MET A 1 12.52 3.87 13.72
C MET A 1 13.05 3.64 12.32
N VAL A 2 12.33 4.12 11.32
CA VAL A 2 12.69 3.95 9.90
C VAL A 2 13.93 4.81 9.62
N ASP A 3 14.88 4.26 8.86
CA ASP A 3 16.15 4.92 8.57
C ASP A 3 15.92 6.18 7.72
N LYS A 4 16.53 7.31 8.09
CA LYS A 4 16.48 8.55 7.29
C LYS A 4 16.99 8.32 5.87
N GLU A 5 17.88 7.36 5.69
CA GLU A 5 18.36 6.94 4.38
C GLU A 5 17.26 6.25 3.55
N TYR A 6 16.42 5.43 4.17
CA TYR A 6 15.28 4.77 3.52
C TYR A 6 14.26 5.78 2.98
N ILE A 7 13.90 6.80 3.77
CA ILE A 7 12.99 7.87 3.33
C ILE A 7 13.58 8.64 2.14
N LYS A 8 14.90 8.89 2.16
CA LYS A 8 15.59 9.55 1.05
C LYS A 8 15.56 8.71 -0.23
N HIS A 9 15.55 7.38 -0.11
CA HIS A 9 15.39 6.48 -1.26
C HIS A 9 13.96 6.47 -1.79
N ILE A 10 12.95 6.36 -0.92
CA ILE A 10 11.54 6.39 -1.34
C ILE A 10 11.19 7.69 -2.06
N LYS A 11 11.67 8.83 -1.56
CA LYS A 11 11.43 10.15 -2.19
C LYS A 11 11.99 10.29 -3.60
N LYS A 12 12.85 9.37 -4.04
CA LYS A 12 13.42 9.33 -5.39
C LYS A 12 12.80 8.25 -6.27
N LEU A 13 11.88 7.45 -5.74
CA LEU A 13 11.15 6.47 -6.52
C LEU A 13 10.20 7.22 -7.44
N GLU A 14 10.28 6.88 -8.72
CA GLU A 14 9.37 7.35 -9.74
C GLU A 14 8.88 6.12 -10.53
N PRO A 15 7.61 6.09 -10.95
CA PRO A 15 7.13 5.03 -11.82
C PRO A 15 7.84 5.10 -13.17
N GLU A 16 8.05 3.93 -13.76
CA GLU A 16 8.66 3.83 -15.08
C GLU A 16 7.80 4.51 -16.15
N ALA A 17 8.44 5.31 -17.01
CA ALA A 17 7.75 6.14 -18.01
C ALA A 17 7.01 5.33 -19.10
N TRP A 18 7.31 4.04 -19.26
CA TRP A 18 6.64 3.17 -20.22
C TRP A 18 5.30 2.62 -19.70
N LEU A 19 4.99 2.79 -18.41
CA LEU A 19 3.73 2.36 -17.83
C LEU A 19 2.57 3.25 -18.33
N PRO A 20 1.33 2.73 -18.38
CA PRO A 20 0.14 3.55 -18.58
C PRO A 20 0.06 4.70 -17.56
N GLU A 21 -0.41 5.85 -18.02
CA GLU A 21 -0.46 7.08 -17.20
C GLU A 21 -1.25 6.89 -15.90
N ASP A 22 -2.37 6.17 -15.94
CA ASP A 22 -3.17 5.89 -14.75
C ASP A 22 -2.43 5.00 -13.74
N ILE A 23 -1.67 4.00 -14.21
CA ILE A 23 -0.79 3.19 -13.36
C ILE A 23 0.32 4.06 -12.74
N GLN A 24 0.95 4.94 -13.53
CA GLN A 24 1.96 5.87 -13.01
C GLN A 24 1.38 6.75 -11.89
N ILE A 25 0.20 7.33 -12.11
CA ILE A 25 -0.51 8.15 -11.12
C ILE A 25 -0.82 7.33 -9.85
N ALA A 26 -1.26 6.09 -10.00
CA ALA A 26 -1.59 5.22 -8.88
C ALA A 26 -0.36 4.86 -8.04
N ILE A 27 0.77 4.51 -8.68
CA ILE A 27 2.06 4.25 -8.01
C ILE A 27 2.54 5.51 -7.28
N ASN A 28 2.53 6.66 -7.96
CA ASN A 28 2.93 7.93 -7.33
C ASN A 28 2.06 8.27 -6.12
N THR A 29 0.74 8.08 -6.22
CA THR A 29 -0.17 8.33 -5.09
C THR A 29 0.19 7.43 -3.89
N PHE A 30 0.47 6.15 -4.13
CA PHE A 30 0.88 5.20 -3.08
C PHE A 30 2.24 5.57 -2.46
N ILE A 31 3.23 5.95 -3.26
CA ILE A 31 4.55 6.40 -2.76
C ILE A 31 4.39 7.63 -1.86
N GLN A 32 3.57 8.60 -2.28
CA GLN A 32 3.32 9.81 -1.49
C GLN A 32 2.60 9.51 -0.18
N SER A 33 1.65 8.57 -0.16
CA SER A 33 1.00 8.18 1.10
C SER A 33 1.97 7.48 2.05
N ALA A 34 2.89 6.65 1.54
CA ALA A 34 3.95 6.05 2.34
C ALA A 34 4.91 7.11 2.94
N ILE A 35 5.31 8.12 2.14
CA ILE A 35 6.10 9.25 2.65
C ILE A 35 5.33 10.02 3.72
N MET A 36 4.03 10.27 3.52
CA MET A 36 3.20 11.00 4.46
C MET A 36 3.11 10.29 5.81
N VAL A 37 2.92 8.96 5.81
CA VAL A 37 2.87 8.15 7.04
C VAL A 37 4.15 8.33 7.85
N GLU A 38 5.30 8.23 7.20
CA GLU A 38 6.59 8.37 7.86
C GLU A 38 6.89 9.80 8.34
N GLU A 39 6.55 10.82 7.54
CA GLU A 39 6.78 12.22 7.90
C GLU A 39 5.89 12.69 9.05
N ASN A 40 4.72 12.05 9.23
CA ASN A 40 3.75 12.42 10.25
C ASN A 40 3.68 11.39 11.40
N ASP A 41 4.59 10.41 11.43
CA ASP A 41 4.65 9.36 12.47
C ASP A 41 3.29 8.64 12.64
N LEU A 42 2.65 8.33 11.51
CA LEU A 42 1.40 7.56 11.47
C LEU A 42 1.69 6.06 11.53
N ASP A 43 0.80 5.31 12.17
CA ASP A 43 0.99 3.86 12.33
C ASP A 43 0.75 3.08 11.02
N TYR A 44 -0.12 3.57 10.13
CA TYR A 44 -0.58 2.81 8.97
C TYR A 44 -0.82 3.68 7.73
N ILE A 45 -0.55 3.11 6.55
CA ILE A 45 -0.99 3.66 5.26
C ILE A 45 -2.51 3.47 5.13
N PRO A 46 -3.28 4.53 4.83
CA PRO A 46 -4.71 4.39 4.59
C PRO A 46 -5.00 3.40 3.45
N SER A 47 -5.90 2.46 3.72
CA SER A 47 -6.21 1.34 2.81
C SER A 47 -6.72 1.81 1.45
N GLU A 48 -7.34 2.99 1.36
CA GLU A 48 -7.81 3.60 0.11
C GLU A 48 -6.70 3.77 -0.92
N TYR A 49 -5.46 4.07 -0.51
CA TYR A 49 -4.35 4.26 -1.43
C TYR A 49 -3.87 2.93 -2.00
N VAL A 50 -3.89 1.88 -1.20
CA VAL A 50 -3.58 0.50 -1.62
C VAL A 50 -4.67 -0.03 -2.55
N ILE A 51 -5.95 0.17 -2.19
CA ILE A 51 -7.08 -0.24 -3.02
C ILE A 51 -7.04 0.45 -4.37
N LYS A 52 -6.78 1.77 -4.41
CA LYS A 52 -6.68 2.52 -5.66
C LYS A 52 -5.54 2.02 -6.56
N LEU A 53 -4.40 1.64 -5.98
CA LEU A 53 -3.29 1.02 -6.71
C LEU A 53 -3.73 -0.30 -7.36
N LEU A 54 -4.29 -1.20 -6.56
CA LEU A 54 -4.74 -2.52 -7.00
C LEU A 54 -5.85 -2.43 -8.06
N ASP A 55 -6.86 -1.59 -7.84
CA ASP A 55 -7.97 -1.39 -8.78
C ASP A 55 -7.51 -0.78 -10.11
N THR A 56 -6.46 0.04 -10.09
CA THR A 56 -5.90 0.60 -11.31
C THR A 56 -5.15 -0.47 -12.09
N ILE A 57 -4.23 -1.20 -11.45
CA ILE A 57 -3.47 -2.28 -12.12
C ILE A 57 -4.42 -3.35 -12.68
N LYS A 58 -5.47 -3.73 -11.93
CA LYS A 58 -6.47 -4.72 -12.35
C LYS A 58 -7.19 -4.40 -13.67
N LYS A 59 -7.26 -3.13 -14.08
CA LYS A 59 -7.88 -2.72 -15.36
C LYS A 59 -7.03 -3.11 -16.57
N HIS A 60 -5.73 -3.32 -16.37
CA HIS A 60 -4.75 -3.59 -17.41
C HIS A 60 -4.36 -5.07 -17.38
N LYS A 61 -4.97 -5.88 -18.24
CA LYS A 61 -4.86 -7.34 -18.21
C LYS A 61 -3.42 -7.83 -18.42
N GLU A 62 -2.61 -7.07 -19.14
CA GLU A 62 -1.19 -7.29 -19.36
C GLU A 62 -0.38 -7.29 -18.04
N TYR A 63 -0.89 -6.67 -16.98
CA TYR A 63 -0.26 -6.63 -15.64
C TYR A 63 -0.94 -7.55 -14.64
N ASN A 64 -1.73 -8.54 -15.08
CA ASN A 64 -2.40 -9.48 -14.16
C ASN A 64 -1.42 -10.26 -13.28
N SER A 65 -0.23 -10.64 -13.78
CA SER A 65 0.79 -11.31 -12.96
C SER A 65 1.23 -10.40 -11.82
N LEU A 66 1.56 -9.15 -12.14
CA LEU A 66 1.95 -8.13 -11.17
C LEU A 66 0.83 -7.87 -10.15
N TYR A 67 -0.43 -7.81 -10.59
CA TYR A 67 -1.58 -7.67 -9.67
C TYR A 67 -1.63 -8.82 -8.66
N LEU A 68 -1.48 -10.07 -9.11
CA LEU A 68 -1.51 -11.23 -8.23
C LEU A 68 -0.33 -11.24 -7.25
N GLU A 69 0.88 -10.94 -7.74
CA GLU A 69 2.07 -10.81 -6.90
C GLU A 69 1.89 -9.75 -5.81
N LEU A 70 1.33 -8.58 -6.15
CA LEU A 70 1.03 -7.53 -5.18
C LEU A 70 -0.01 -7.98 -4.14
N VAL A 71 -1.07 -8.67 -4.58
CA VAL A 71 -2.08 -9.23 -3.66
C VAL A 71 -1.45 -10.26 -2.72
N GLU A 72 -0.57 -11.12 -3.21
CA GLU A 72 0.14 -12.11 -2.39
C GLU A 72 1.04 -11.46 -1.34
N ILE A 73 1.72 -10.36 -1.68
CA ILE A 73 2.53 -9.57 -0.73
C ILE A 73 1.65 -8.94 0.35
N LEU A 74 0.45 -8.45 0.00
CA LEU A 74 -0.43 -7.71 0.92
C LEU A 74 -1.33 -8.62 1.76
N LEU A 75 -1.64 -9.83 1.29
CA LEU A 75 -2.55 -10.78 1.94
C LEU A 75 -2.21 -11.09 3.41
N PRO A 76 -0.94 -11.30 3.81
CA PRO A 76 -0.58 -11.54 5.20
C PRO A 76 -0.96 -10.38 6.13
N GLU A 77 -0.81 -9.14 5.67
CA GLU A 77 -1.13 -7.94 6.45
C GLU A 77 -2.64 -7.74 6.55
N LEU A 78 -3.38 -7.98 5.45
CA LEU A 78 -4.84 -7.91 5.46
C LEU A 78 -5.49 -8.97 6.37
N LYS A 79 -4.86 -10.13 6.55
CA LYS A 79 -5.33 -11.19 7.44
C LYS A 79 -5.07 -10.90 8.91
N GLN A 80 -3.99 -10.19 9.23
CA GLN A 80 -3.65 -9.81 10.61
C GLN A 80 -4.66 -8.78 11.17
N VAL A 81 -5.01 -7.76 10.38
CA VAL A 81 -6.02 -6.75 10.77
C VAL A 81 -7.38 -7.39 11.10
N ALA A 82 -7.81 -8.38 10.31
CA ALA A 82 -9.08 -9.07 10.54
C ALA A 82 -9.09 -9.95 11.81
N ALA A 83 -7.93 -10.44 12.25
CA ALA A 83 -7.81 -11.26 13.45
C ALA A 83 -7.78 -10.41 14.73
N GLU A 84 -7.16 -9.23 14.69
CA GLU A 84 -7.02 -8.32 15.82
C GLU A 84 -8.35 -7.60 16.16
N GLU A 85 -9.15 -7.21 15.16
CA GLU A 85 -10.47 -6.60 15.39
C GLU A 85 -11.48 -7.58 16.04
N LEU A 86 -11.34 -8.89 15.80
CA LEU A 86 -12.18 -9.91 16.43
C LEU A 86 -11.82 -10.16 17.91
N ASP A 87 -10.54 -10.02 18.27
CA ASP A 87 -10.08 -10.21 19.65
C ASP A 87 -10.44 -9.03 20.56
N GLU A 88 -10.38 -7.78 20.08
CA GLU A 88 -10.82 -6.60 20.85
C GLU A 88 -12.33 -6.59 21.11
N ASN A 89 -13.15 -7.00 20.14
CA ASN A 89 -14.61 -6.97 20.29
C ASN A 89 -15.12 -8.07 21.24
N THR A 90 -14.35 -9.14 21.45
CA THR A 90 -14.67 -10.20 22.43
C THR A 90 -14.21 -9.81 23.84
N LYS A 91 -13.17 -8.98 23.98
CA LYS A 91 -12.66 -8.50 25.28
C LYS A 91 -13.47 -7.37 25.92
N ARG A 92 -14.29 -6.63 25.16
CA ARG A 92 -15.20 -5.59 25.68
C ARG A 92 -16.55 -6.13 26.16
N SER A 93 -16.79 -7.43 26.07
CA SER A 93 -17.98 -8.08 26.64
C SER A 93 -17.64 -8.72 27.98
N ILE A 94 -17.62 -7.90 29.04
CA ILE A 94 -17.74 -8.34 30.44
C ILE A 94 -18.71 -7.40 31.15
#